data_AF-A0A2H9M888-F1
#
_entry.id   AF-A0A2H9M888-F1
#
_cell.length_a   1.000
_cell.length_b   1.000
_cell.length_c   1.000
_cell.angle_alpha   90.00
_cell.angle_beta   90.00
_cell.angle_gamma   90.00
#
_symmetry.space_group_name_H-M   'P 1'
#
loop_
_entity.id
_entity.type
_entity.pdbx_description
1 polymer ?
#
loop_
_entity_poly.entity_id
_entity_poly.type
_entity_poly.pdbx_seq_one_letter_code
_entity_poly.pdbx_strand_id
1 'polypeptide(L)'
;WNEIELKEGKLIKIKKFPRDYKVKLFRVVVSTDKTEYVATNNISQCSTDATKDKCGICWKIEEFRRELKQITGVEKCESRKQRIQRNHIACCMLVWINLKDRAYKCKTTIYNLKKRLLDNYLIKELKLPSIRIALA
;
A
#
# COMPACT_ATOMS: atom_id res chain seq x y z
N TRP A 1 -2.83 -30.24 4.80
CA TRP A 1 -4.03 -29.38 4.87
C TRP A 1 -5.23 -30.30 4.84
N ASN A 2 -5.58 -30.81 6.01
CA ASN A 2 -6.90 -31.41 6.22
C ASN A 2 -7.96 -30.29 6.38
N GLU A 3 -9.23 -30.65 6.47
CA GLU A 3 -10.34 -29.68 6.57
C GLU A 3 -10.24 -28.79 7.82
N ILE A 4 -9.77 -29.35 8.94
CA ILE A 4 -9.58 -28.63 10.19
C ILE A 4 -8.44 -27.62 10.05
N GLU A 5 -7.30 -28.02 9.50
CA GLU A 5 -6.13 -27.17 9.24
C GLU A 5 -6.46 -26.04 8.26
N LEU A 6 -7.39 -26.26 7.32
CA LEU A 6 -7.85 -25.21 6.40
C LEU A 6 -8.67 -24.14 7.12
N LYS A 7 -9.46 -24.51 8.13
CA LYS A 7 -10.27 -23.57 8.92
C LYS A 7 -9.49 -22.92 10.05
N GLU A 8 -8.67 -23.69 10.75
CA GLU A 8 -8.04 -23.26 11.99
C GLU A 8 -6.56 -22.96 11.86
N GLY A 9 -5.95 -23.24 10.71
CA GLY A 9 -4.50 -23.19 10.54
C GLY A 9 -3.81 -24.37 11.23
N LYS A 10 -2.50 -24.50 10.99
CA LYS A 10 -1.68 -25.56 11.58
C LYS A 10 -0.55 -24.99 12.43
N LEU A 11 -0.23 -25.64 13.53
CA LEU A 11 0.92 -25.27 14.36
C LEU A 11 2.21 -25.80 13.70
N ILE A 12 3.15 -24.90 13.43
CA ILE A 12 4.41 -25.26 12.75
C ILE A 12 5.64 -24.78 13.49
N LYS A 13 6.75 -25.44 13.20
CA LYS A 13 8.09 -24.94 13.48
C LYS A 13 8.73 -24.43 12.18
N ILE A 14 9.01 -23.14 12.11
CA ILE A 14 9.75 -22.56 10.98
C ILE A 14 11.22 -23.02 11.07
N LYS A 15 11.75 -23.53 9.95
CA LYS A 15 13.15 -23.97 9.86
C LYS A 15 14.09 -22.81 10.18
N LYS A 16 15.12 -23.05 11.01
CA LYS A 16 16.07 -22.04 11.53
C LYS A 16 15.45 -20.94 12.40
N PHE A 17 14.17 -21.04 12.78
CA PHE A 17 13.59 -20.10 13.74
C PHE A 17 14.10 -20.42 15.14
N PRO A 18 14.41 -19.44 16.00
CA PRO A 18 15.05 -19.69 17.29
C PRO A 18 14.27 -20.66 18.19
N ARG A 19 15.02 -21.41 19.02
CA ARG A 19 14.50 -22.35 20.04
C ARG A 19 13.44 -23.31 19.46
N ASP A 20 12.51 -23.76 20.28
CA ASP A 20 11.34 -24.55 19.85
C ASP A 20 10.08 -23.70 19.68
N TYR A 21 10.23 -22.41 19.42
CA TYR A 21 9.08 -21.54 19.17
C TYR A 21 8.28 -22.02 17.96
N LYS A 22 7.00 -22.30 18.20
CA LYS A 22 6.01 -22.66 17.19
C LYS A 22 5.16 -21.44 16.87
N VAL A 23 4.72 -21.36 15.63
CA VAL A 23 3.78 -20.34 15.14
C VAL A 23 2.59 -21.02 14.49
N LYS A 24 1.48 -20.30 14.42
CA LYS A 24 0.29 -20.79 13.74
C LYS A 24 0.31 -20.33 12.29
N LEU A 25 0.27 -21.28 11.36
CA LEU A 25 0.33 -21.04 9.92
C LEU A 25 -1.06 -21.22 9.32
N PHE A 26 -1.51 -20.22 8.58
CA PHE A 26 -2.75 -20.23 7.83
C PHE A 26 -2.46 -20.28 6.35
N ARG A 27 -3.23 -21.09 5.62
CA ARG A 27 -3.28 -21.07 4.16
C ARG A 27 -4.47 -20.21 3.75
N VAL A 28 -4.19 -19.02 3.23
CA VAL A 28 -5.21 -18.06 2.82
C VAL A 28 -5.31 -18.08 1.30
N VAL A 29 -6.45 -18.54 0.78
CA VAL A 29 -6.75 -18.44 -0.66
C VAL A 29 -7.27 -17.05 -0.95
N VAL A 30 -6.50 -16.28 -1.73
CA VAL A 30 -6.79 -14.87 -2.06
C VAL A 30 -7.53 -14.80 -3.40
N SER A 31 -7.10 -15.56 -4.40
CA SER A 31 -7.76 -15.73 -5.70
C SER A 31 -7.51 -17.15 -6.24
N THR A 32 -8.10 -17.47 -7.39
CA THR A 32 -7.96 -18.80 -8.05
C THR A 32 -6.50 -19.22 -8.21
N ASP A 33 -5.60 -18.27 -8.48
CA ASP A 33 -4.18 -18.54 -8.74
C ASP A 33 -3.26 -18.08 -7.59
N LYS A 34 -3.81 -17.47 -6.53
CA LYS A 34 -3.00 -16.89 -5.44
C LYS A 34 -3.39 -17.48 -4.09
N THR A 35 -2.47 -18.25 -3.53
CA THR A 35 -2.49 -18.70 -2.14
C THR A 35 -1.37 -18.01 -1.37
N GLU A 36 -1.72 -17.36 -0.27
CA GLU A 36 -0.78 -16.77 0.67
C GLU A 36 -0.67 -17.65 1.93
N TYR A 37 0.51 -17.66 2.53
CA TYR A 37 0.78 -18.36 3.79
C TYR A 37 1.07 -17.33 4.88
N VAL A 38 0.20 -17.25 5.86
CA VAL A 38 0.27 -16.25 6.93
C VAL A 38 0.66 -16.94 8.23
N ALA A 39 1.81 -16.55 8.78
CA ALA A 39 2.25 -17.02 10.09
C ALA A 39 1.92 -15.98 11.16
N THR A 40 1.35 -16.43 12.29
CA THR A 40 1.11 -15.60 13.47
C THR A 40 1.70 -16.24 14.71
N ASN A 41 2.21 -15.40 15.62
CA ASN A 41 2.61 -15.81 16.97
C ASN A 41 1.40 -15.99 17.90
N ASN A 42 0.20 -15.58 17.48
CA ASN A 42 -1.02 -15.82 18.25
C ASN A 42 -1.51 -17.26 18.07
N ILE A 43 -1.12 -18.14 18.99
CA ILE A 43 -1.46 -19.57 18.95
C ILE A 43 -2.98 -19.81 19.11
N SER A 44 -3.69 -18.91 19.81
CA SER A 44 -5.13 -19.05 20.04
C SER A 44 -6.00 -18.67 18.85
N GLN A 45 -5.46 -18.01 17.83
CA GLN A 45 -6.21 -17.73 16.60
C GLN A 45 -6.64 -19.04 15.95
N CYS A 46 -7.92 -19.29 15.75
CA CYS A 46 -8.45 -20.54 15.19
C CYS A 46 -9.32 -20.32 13.94
N SER A 47 -9.22 -19.16 13.31
CA SER A 47 -9.97 -18.85 12.10
C SER A 47 -9.07 -18.30 10.99
N THR A 48 -9.09 -18.99 9.85
CA THR A 48 -8.46 -18.55 8.60
C THR A 48 -9.11 -17.28 8.08
N ASP A 49 -10.44 -17.16 8.18
CA ASP A 49 -11.17 -15.96 7.73
C ASP A 49 -10.80 -14.74 8.57
N ALA A 50 -10.79 -14.87 9.90
CA ALA A 50 -10.35 -13.78 10.78
C ALA A 50 -8.87 -13.41 10.55
N THR A 51 -8.04 -14.38 10.13
CA THR A 51 -6.64 -14.13 9.77
C THR A 51 -6.54 -13.40 8.42
N LYS A 52 -7.38 -13.76 7.45
CA LYS A 52 -7.49 -13.08 6.15
C LYS A 52 -7.89 -11.62 6.32
N ASP A 53 -8.87 -11.33 7.17
CA ASP A 53 -9.31 -9.96 7.45
C ASP A 53 -8.18 -9.11 8.05
N LYS A 54 -7.45 -9.66 9.02
CA LYS A 54 -6.28 -8.99 9.61
C LYS A 54 -5.19 -8.73 8.57
N CYS A 55 -4.94 -9.68 7.67
CA CYS A 55 -3.99 -9.48 6.57
C CYS A 55 -4.45 -8.36 5.62
N GLY A 56 -5.76 -8.27 5.36
CA GLY A 56 -6.34 -7.16 4.59
C GLY A 56 -6.02 -5.78 5.20
N ILE A 57 -6.08 -5.66 6.52
CA ILE A 57 -5.70 -4.42 7.25
C ILE A 57 -4.19 -4.15 7.08
N CYS A 58 -3.34 -5.17 7.27
CA CYS A 58 -1.90 -5.03 7.06
C CYS A 58 -1.55 -4.57 5.64
N TRP A 59 -2.20 -5.15 4.64
CA TRP A 59 -2.06 -4.73 3.24
C TRP A 59 -2.46 -3.27 3.02
N LYS A 60 -3.46 -2.76 3.77
CA LYS A 60 -3.84 -1.35 3.69
C LYS A 60 -2.77 -0.40 4.21
N ILE A 61 -2.03 -0.81 5.25
CA ILE A 61 -0.87 -0.06 5.75
C ILE A 61 0.24 -0.05 4.70
N GLU A 62 0.48 -1.18 4.03
CA GLU A 62 1.46 -1.25 2.95
C GLU A 62 1.08 -0.41 1.73
N GLU A 63 -0.20 -0.44 1.34
CA GLU A 63 -0.74 0.43 0.29
C GLU A 63 -0.52 1.91 0.64
N PHE A 64 -0.87 2.31 1.87
CA PHE A 64 -0.61 3.67 2.36
C PHE A 64 0.87 4.05 2.22
N ARG A 65 1.79 3.22 2.72
CA ARG A 65 3.24 3.48 2.64
C ARG A 65 3.72 3.60 1.19
N ARG A 66 3.27 2.70 0.31
CA ARG A 66 3.64 2.71 -1.11
C ARG A 66 3.15 3.97 -1.80
N GLU A 67 1.88 4.30 -1.64
CA GLU A 67 1.27 5.46 -2.25
C GLU A 67 1.85 6.77 -1.72
N LEU A 68 2.11 6.87 -0.40
CA LEU A 68 2.75 8.03 0.19
C LEU A 68 4.12 8.32 -0.47
N LYS A 69 4.95 7.29 -0.62
CA LYS A 69 6.27 7.45 -1.28
C LYS A 69 6.14 7.85 -2.75
N GLN A 70 5.31 7.16 -3.52
CA GLN A 70 5.23 7.32 -4.97
C GLN A 70 4.46 8.59 -5.41
N ILE A 71 3.42 8.97 -4.67
CA ILE A 71 2.51 10.06 -5.05
C ILE A 71 2.97 11.39 -4.47
N THR A 72 3.38 11.44 -3.20
CA THR A 72 3.61 12.73 -2.52
C THR A 72 5.07 13.10 -2.39
N GLY A 73 5.99 12.16 -2.62
CA GLY A 73 7.43 12.44 -2.58
C GLY A 73 7.97 12.63 -1.16
N VAL A 74 7.38 11.97 -0.16
CA VAL A 74 7.75 12.11 1.25
C VAL A 74 9.25 11.87 1.53
N GLU A 75 9.92 11.06 0.71
CA GLU A 75 11.35 10.76 0.81
C GLU A 75 12.25 11.76 0.07
N LYS A 76 11.69 12.73 -0.65
CA LYS A 76 12.42 13.71 -1.47
C LYS A 76 12.73 15.01 -0.72
N CYS A 77 12.75 14.98 0.61
CA CYS A 77 13.07 16.15 1.43
C CYS A 77 14.59 16.37 1.49
N GLU A 78 15.10 17.40 0.81
CA GLU A 78 16.52 17.74 0.88
C GLU A 78 16.90 18.56 2.14
N SER A 79 15.91 19.00 2.92
CA SER A 79 16.16 19.78 4.13
C SER A 79 16.82 18.94 5.23
N ARG A 80 17.83 19.51 5.90
CA ARG A 80 18.52 18.85 7.03
C ARG A 80 17.94 19.19 8.40
N LYS A 81 17.15 20.26 8.51
CA LYS A 81 16.53 20.68 9.78
C LYS A 81 15.33 19.78 10.13
N GLN A 82 15.36 19.20 11.33
CA GLN A 82 14.36 18.25 11.82
C GLN A 82 12.91 18.79 11.78
N ARG A 83 12.70 20.06 12.15
CA ARG A 83 11.37 20.70 12.09
C ARG A 83 10.82 20.75 10.67
N ILE A 84 11.66 21.08 9.70
CA ILE A 84 11.26 21.18 8.30
C ILE A 84 10.94 19.79 7.73
N GLN A 85 11.75 18.78 8.06
CA GLN A 85 11.46 17.40 7.67
C GLN A 85 10.10 16.92 8.21
N ARG A 86 9.82 17.16 9.49
CA ARG A 86 8.51 16.83 10.10
C ARG A 86 7.35 17.56 9.40
N ASN A 87 7.52 18.85 9.11
CA ASN A 87 6.51 19.62 8.39
C ASN A 87 6.28 19.05 6.98
N HIS A 88 7.32 18.70 6.24
CA HIS A 88 7.19 18.09 4.92
C HIS A 88 6.44 16.75 5.01
N ILE A 89 6.78 15.88 5.96
CA ILE A 89 6.07 14.62 6.19
C ILE A 89 4.58 14.87 6.44
N ALA A 90 4.24 15.84 7.30
CA ALA A 90 2.85 16.20 7.58
C ALA A 90 2.11 16.72 6.34
N CYS A 91 2.74 17.59 5.55
CA CYS A 91 2.19 18.06 4.27
C CYS A 91 1.96 16.91 3.30
N CYS A 92 2.92 15.97 3.15
CA CYS A 92 2.76 14.78 2.32
C CYS A 92 1.59 13.90 2.76
N MET A 93 1.40 13.71 4.07
CA MET A 93 0.25 12.97 4.59
C MET A 93 -1.06 13.67 4.30
N LEU A 94 -1.13 14.99 4.48
CA LEU A 94 -2.32 15.79 4.19
C LEU A 94 -2.70 15.72 2.71
N VAL A 95 -1.71 15.84 1.81
CA VAL A 95 -1.91 15.71 0.36
C VAL A 95 -2.41 14.31 0.03
N TRP A 96 -1.83 13.25 0.61
CA TRP A 96 -2.26 11.88 0.36
C TRP A 96 -3.72 11.64 0.77
N ILE A 97 -4.14 12.13 1.95
CA ILE A 97 -5.52 12.00 2.44
C ILE A 97 -6.50 12.64 1.45
N ASN A 98 -6.22 13.87 1.02
CA ASN A 98 -7.08 14.59 0.08
C ASN A 98 -7.13 13.91 -1.30
N LEU A 99 -5.98 13.46 -1.81
CA LEU A 99 -5.93 12.75 -3.08
C LEU A 99 -6.65 11.40 -3.02
N LYS A 100 -6.56 10.66 -1.91
CA LYS A 100 -7.30 9.40 -1.72
C LYS A 100 -8.81 9.65 -1.68
N ASP A 101 -9.27 10.62 -0.88
CA ASP A 101 -10.70 10.98 -0.82
C ASP A 101 -11.24 11.36 -2.20
N ARG A 102 -10.49 12.19 -2.93
CA ARG A 102 -10.86 12.57 -4.31
C ARG A 102 -10.87 11.37 -5.25
N ALA A 103 -9.88 10.47 -5.15
CA ALA A 103 -9.81 9.27 -5.98
C ALA A 103 -11.02 8.36 -5.74
N TYR A 104 -11.44 8.21 -4.47
CA TYR A 104 -12.67 7.46 -4.12
C TYR A 104 -13.92 8.11 -4.71
N LYS A 105 -14.09 9.42 -4.53
CA LYS A 105 -15.24 10.18 -5.08
C LYS A 105 -15.30 10.08 -6.61
N CYS A 106 -14.15 10.12 -7.28
CA CYS A 106 -14.05 10.02 -8.74
C CYS A 106 -14.01 8.56 -9.25
N LYS A 107 -14.14 7.55 -8.38
CA LYS A 107 -14.06 6.11 -8.71
C LYS A 107 -12.81 5.78 -9.55
N THR A 108 -11.67 6.34 -9.18
CA THR A 108 -10.40 6.14 -9.87
C THR A 108 -9.28 5.82 -8.87
N THR A 109 -8.10 5.47 -9.36
CA THR A 109 -6.93 5.25 -8.50
C THR A 109 -6.23 6.57 -8.22
N ILE A 110 -5.54 6.68 -7.08
CA ILE A 110 -4.74 7.87 -6.77
C ILE A 110 -3.65 8.12 -7.83
N TYR A 111 -3.12 7.04 -8.42
CA TYR A 111 -2.16 7.08 -9.52
C TYR A 111 -2.75 7.73 -10.77
N ASN A 112 -3.93 7.30 -11.19
CA ASN A 112 -4.62 7.87 -12.34
C ASN A 112 -5.04 9.31 -12.05
N LEU A 113 -5.54 9.60 -10.85
CA LEU A 113 -5.88 10.96 -10.46
C LEU A 113 -4.68 11.91 -10.57
N LYS A 114 -3.51 11.50 -10.04
CA LYS A 114 -2.27 12.28 -10.14
C LYS A 114 -1.81 12.43 -11.58
N LYS A 115 -1.78 11.35 -12.36
CA LYS A 115 -1.32 11.35 -13.76
C LYS A 115 -2.14 12.32 -14.61
N ARG A 116 -3.47 12.31 -14.43
CA ARG A 116 -4.41 13.07 -15.25
C ARG A 116 -4.55 14.54 -14.88
N LEU A 117 -3.86 14.99 -13.83
CA LEU A 117 -4.02 16.33 -13.26
C LEU A 117 -3.69 17.44 -14.27
N LEU A 118 -2.75 17.17 -15.19
CA LEU A 118 -2.33 18.11 -16.23
C LEU A 118 -2.76 17.71 -17.65
N ASP A 119 -3.56 16.65 -17.83
CA ASP A 119 -3.92 16.15 -19.17
C ASP A 119 -4.55 17.26 -20.02
N ASN A 120 -5.57 17.92 -19.48
CA ASN A 120 -6.28 18.98 -20.20
C ASN A 120 -5.38 20.19 -20.47
N TYR A 121 -4.45 20.48 -19.57
CA TYR A 121 -3.47 21.56 -19.76
C TYR A 121 -2.51 21.20 -20.90
N LEU A 122 -1.90 20.01 -20.86
CA LEU A 122 -0.98 19.53 -21.88
C LEU A 122 -1.66 19.43 -23.26
N ILE A 123 -2.89 18.92 -23.33
CA ILE A 123 -3.65 18.86 -24.59
C ILE A 123 -3.87 20.28 -25.16
N LYS A 124 -4.14 21.28 -24.32
CA LYS A 124 -4.29 22.67 -24.75
C LYS A 124 -2.97 23.24 -25.25
N GLU A 125 -1.89 23.09 -24.49
CA GLU A 125 -0.56 23.60 -24.87
C GLU A 125 -0.01 22.93 -26.14
N LEU A 126 -0.32 21.64 -26.37
CA LEU A 126 0.09 20.96 -27.60
C LEU A 126 -0.69 21.43 -28.83
N LYS A 127 -1.96 21.84 -28.67
CA LYS A 127 -2.78 22.38 -29.77
C LYS A 127 -2.41 23.83 -30.10
N LEU A 128 -2.20 24.64 -29.08
CA LEU A 128 -1.84 26.05 -29.21
C LEU A 128 -0.84 26.42 -28.12
N PRO A 129 0.46 26.28 -28.39
CA PRO A 129 1.50 26.57 -27.40
C PRO A 129 1.43 28.02 -26.97
N SER A 130 1.27 28.25 -25.66
CA SER A 130 1.37 29.59 -25.08
C SER A 130 2.79 30.13 -25.20
N ILE A 131 3.79 29.24 -25.10
CA ILE A 131 5.21 29.52 -25.32
C ILE A 131 5.60 28.96 -26.69
N ARG A 132 5.85 29.85 -27.64
CA ARG A 132 6.34 29.45 -28.98
C ARG A 132 7.84 29.20 -28.91
N ILE A 133 8.24 27.96 -29.13
CA ILE A 133 9.65 27.61 -29.29
C ILE A 133 9.97 27.74 -30.78
N ALA A 134 10.79 28.71 -31.15
CA ALA A 134 11.38 28.78 -32.47
C ALA A 134 12.67 27.94 -32.46
N LEU A 135 12.85 27.08 -33.47
CA LEU A 135 14.16 26.50 -33.74
C LEU A 135 15.02 27.61 -34.36
N ALA A 136 16.20 27.83 -33.77
CA ALA A 136 17.20 28.76 -34.29
C ALA A 136 17.79 28.26 -35.60
#